data_AF-A0A8H7L9C0-F1
#
_entry.id   AF-A0A8H7L9C0-F1
#
_cell.length_a   1.000
_cell.length_b   1.000
_cell.length_c   1.000
_cell.angle_alpha   90.00
_cell.angle_beta   90.00
_cell.angle_gamma   90.00
#
_symmetry.space_group_name_H-M   'P 1'
#
loop_
_entity.id
_entity.type
_entity.pdbx_description
1 polymer ?
#
loop_
_entity_poly.entity_id
_entity_poly.type
_entity_poly.pdbx_seq_one_letter_code
_entity_poly.pdbx_strand_id
1 'polypeptide(L)'
;MAYCIQLGTRYNGIHYSHNSRYNNSLRVKTSNLYSVTLVQNLYPPHLADKPWDNTGLVVDSFTENGDAGGYKILLTVDLTENVADEAVATNSNVVIAYHPFILGGLKSITPQDSQQKTLIKLIQCNTSVYSPHTAVDSAKGGVNDF
;
A
#
# COMPACT_ATOMS: atom_id res chain seq x y z
N MET A 1 -4.63 15.26 -6.00
CA MET A 1 -3.21 15.64 -5.84
C MET A 1 -2.55 14.50 -5.11
N ALA A 2 -1.50 13.90 -5.67
CA ALA A 2 -0.75 12.82 -5.03
C ALA A 2 0.61 13.34 -4.55
N TYR A 3 1.20 12.67 -3.56
CA TYR A 3 2.51 12.99 -3.01
C TYR A 3 3.36 11.72 -2.90
N CYS A 4 4.54 11.72 -3.54
CA CYS A 4 5.45 10.58 -3.53
C CYS A 4 6.54 10.76 -2.47
N ILE A 5 6.68 9.78 -1.59
CA ILE A 5 7.69 9.71 -0.51
C ILE A 5 8.65 8.58 -0.85
N GLN A 6 9.95 8.88 -0.90
CA GLN A 6 11.00 7.86 -1.01
C GLN A 6 11.63 7.60 0.36
N LEU A 7 11.52 6.36 0.84
CA LEU A 7 12.17 5.92 2.07
C LEU A 7 13.61 5.50 1.75
N GLY A 8 14.58 6.18 2.36
CA GLY A 8 16.00 5.84 2.25
C GLY A 8 16.35 4.57 3.04
N THR A 9 17.18 3.71 2.47
CA THR A 9 17.68 2.48 3.09
C THR A 9 18.75 2.78 4.17
N ARG A 10 18.36 3.36 5.30
CA ARG A 10 19.21 3.36 6.52
C ARG A 10 18.53 2.57 7.63
N TYR A 11 18.68 1.25 7.57
CA TYR A 11 18.26 0.32 8.63
C TYR A 11 19.41 0.16 9.63
N ASN A 12 19.37 0.88 10.75
CA ASN A 12 20.25 0.62 11.89
C ASN A 12 19.70 -0.57 12.71
N GLY A 13 20.33 -1.73 12.52
CA GLY A 13 20.58 -2.74 13.56
C GLY A 13 19.40 -3.27 14.39
N ILE A 14 18.81 -4.38 13.95
CA ILE A 14 18.33 -5.41 14.88
C ILE A 14 18.91 -6.75 14.39
N HIS A 15 19.91 -7.24 15.12
CA HIS A 15 20.53 -8.54 14.87
C HIS A 15 19.67 -9.65 15.49
N TYR A 16 18.98 -10.43 14.65
CA TYR A 16 18.55 -11.78 15.02
C TYR A 16 19.43 -12.77 14.25
N SER A 17 20.19 -13.57 14.98
CA SER A 17 20.95 -14.67 14.38
C SER A 17 19.97 -15.81 14.10
N HIS A 18 19.90 -16.29 12.85
CA HIS A 18 19.75 -17.69 12.44
C HIS A 18 19.36 -17.82 10.94
N ASN A 19 20.11 -18.67 10.23
CA ASN A 19 19.94 -19.30 8.89
C ASN A 19 19.69 -18.43 7.61
N SER A 20 20.68 -18.38 6.72
CA SER A 20 20.87 -17.30 5.72
C SER A 20 20.01 -17.35 4.43
N ARG A 21 19.49 -18.51 4.01
CA ARG A 21 18.68 -18.59 2.76
C ARG A 21 17.17 -18.35 2.94
N TYR A 22 16.61 -18.68 4.11
CA TYR A 22 15.22 -18.34 4.46
C TYR A 22 15.06 -16.86 4.88
N ASN A 23 16.16 -16.22 5.25
CA ASN A 23 16.15 -14.84 5.73
C ASN A 23 15.89 -13.81 4.62
N ASN A 24 16.28 -14.03 3.37
CA ASN A 24 16.11 -12.98 2.36
C ASN A 24 14.63 -12.75 1.99
N SER A 25 13.82 -13.81 1.80
CA SER A 25 12.40 -13.62 1.48
C SER A 25 11.59 -13.05 2.64
N LEU A 26 11.88 -13.47 3.88
CA LEU A 26 11.27 -12.89 5.10
C LEU A 26 11.71 -11.44 5.34
N ARG A 27 12.98 -11.11 5.06
CA ARG A 27 13.56 -9.76 5.22
C ARG A 27 13.06 -8.78 4.16
N VAL A 28 12.81 -9.25 2.94
CA VAL A 28 12.18 -8.43 1.88
C VAL A 28 10.67 -8.30 2.09
N LYS A 29 9.98 -9.35 2.55
CA LYS A 29 8.56 -9.23 2.97
C LYS A 29 8.38 -8.25 4.13
N THR A 30 9.31 -8.21 5.08
CA THR A 30 9.26 -7.26 6.21
C THR A 30 9.58 -5.81 5.81
N SER A 31 10.42 -5.56 4.79
CA SER A 31 10.63 -4.21 4.28
C SER A 31 9.46 -3.69 3.44
N ASN A 32 8.84 -4.55 2.63
CA ASN A 32 7.78 -4.14 1.70
C ASN A 32 6.44 -3.85 2.40
N LEU A 33 6.17 -4.51 3.52
CA LEU A 33 5.02 -4.24 4.37
C LEU A 33 5.28 -3.15 5.40
N TYR A 34 6.52 -2.67 5.54
CA TYR A 34 6.88 -1.73 6.60
C TYR A 34 6.02 -0.46 6.58
N SER A 35 5.79 0.12 5.40
CA SER A 35 4.92 1.29 5.22
C SER A 35 3.48 1.02 5.65
N VAL A 36 2.92 -0.12 5.25
CA VAL A 36 1.58 -0.58 5.63
C VAL A 36 1.50 -0.76 7.14
N THR A 37 2.48 -1.42 7.76
CA THR A 37 2.54 -1.60 9.21
C THR A 37 2.67 -0.26 9.96
N LEU A 38 3.45 0.70 9.44
CA LEU A 38 3.52 2.06 10.01
C LEU A 38 2.15 2.74 10.00
N VAL A 39 1.43 2.67 8.88
CA VAL A 39 0.09 3.27 8.77
C VAL A 39 -0.89 2.56 9.70
N GLN A 40 -0.83 1.24 9.80
CA GLN A 40 -1.65 0.46 10.74
C GLN A 40 -1.33 0.79 12.22
N ASN A 41 -0.10 1.14 12.56
CA ASN A 41 0.24 1.56 13.92
C ASN A 41 -0.33 2.94 14.26
N LEU A 42 -0.38 3.86 13.29
CA LEU A 42 -0.96 5.19 13.45
C LEU A 42 -2.49 5.14 13.43
N TYR A 43 -3.06 4.33 12.54
CA TYR A 43 -4.50 4.18 12.31
C TYR A 43 -4.87 2.69 12.35
N PRO A 44 -5.04 2.12 13.56
CA PRO A 44 -5.29 0.69 13.72
C PRO A 44 -6.53 0.20 12.95
N PRO A 45 -6.42 -0.86 12.11
CA PRO A 45 -7.54 -1.36 11.31
C PRO A 45 -8.76 -1.85 12.12
N HIS A 46 -8.59 -2.10 13.42
CA HIS A 46 -9.72 -2.47 14.29
C HIS A 46 -10.66 -1.29 14.59
N LEU A 47 -10.23 -0.06 14.30
CA LEU A 47 -11.05 1.14 14.40
C LEU A 47 -11.96 1.34 13.16
N ALA A 48 -11.73 0.60 12.08
CA ALA A 48 -12.54 0.70 10.88
C ALA A 48 -13.98 0.20 11.11
N ASP A 49 -14.94 0.81 10.43
CA ASP A 49 -16.35 0.42 10.41
C ASP A 49 -16.59 -0.77 9.46
N LYS A 50 -16.20 -1.96 9.94
CA LYS A 50 -16.12 -3.21 9.15
C LYS A 50 -17.37 -3.71 8.42
N PRO A 51 -18.64 -3.40 8.80
CA PRO A 51 -19.80 -3.92 8.09
C PRO A 51 -19.86 -3.53 6.61
N TRP A 52 -19.25 -2.40 6.23
CA TRP A 52 -19.32 -1.86 4.88
C TRP A 52 -17.97 -1.38 4.33
N ASP A 53 -17.00 -1.14 5.21
CA ASP A 53 -15.69 -0.66 4.81
C ASP A 53 -14.77 -1.78 4.29
N ASN A 54 -13.82 -1.41 3.43
CA ASN A 54 -12.72 -2.27 3.00
C ASN A 54 -11.34 -1.63 3.34
N THR A 55 -11.15 -1.33 4.62
CA THR A 55 -9.85 -0.90 5.16
C THR A 55 -8.85 -2.05 5.15
N GLY A 56 -7.69 -1.87 4.51
CA GLY A 56 -6.62 -2.85 4.47
C GLY A 56 -5.75 -2.79 3.22
N LEU A 57 -4.93 -3.83 3.04
CA LEU A 57 -4.17 -4.06 1.80
C LEU A 57 -5.13 -4.66 0.79
N VAL A 58 -5.71 -3.80 -0.05
CA VAL A 58 -6.75 -4.18 -1.02
C VAL A 58 -6.16 -4.76 -2.30
N VAL A 59 -4.89 -4.49 -2.58
CA VAL A 59 -4.09 -5.11 -3.65
C VAL A 59 -2.70 -5.40 -3.11
N ASP A 60 -2.31 -6.67 -3.09
CA ASP A 60 -0.94 -7.09 -2.74
C ASP A 60 -0.19 -7.50 -4.01
N SER A 61 0.78 -6.68 -4.39
CA SER A 61 1.67 -6.93 -5.54
C SER A 61 3.13 -6.79 -5.14
N PHE A 62 3.45 -6.93 -3.85
CA PHE A 62 4.83 -6.87 -3.37
C PHE A 62 5.63 -8.08 -3.86
N THR A 63 6.83 -7.83 -4.38
CA THR A 63 7.74 -8.89 -4.85
C THR A 63 8.88 -9.17 -3.86
N GLU A 64 9.38 -10.41 -3.85
CA GLU A 64 10.55 -10.79 -3.02
C GLU A 64 11.88 -10.22 -3.53
N ASN A 65 11.90 -9.67 -4.75
CA ASN A 65 13.01 -8.88 -5.25
C ASN A 65 12.91 -7.50 -4.58
N GLY A 66 13.79 -7.24 -3.62
CA GLY A 66 13.86 -5.95 -2.95
C GLY A 66 14.10 -4.82 -3.95
N ASP A 67 13.51 -3.65 -3.68
CA ASP A 67 13.61 -2.54 -4.60
C ASP A 67 15.03 -1.94 -4.60
N ALA A 68 15.81 -2.28 -5.63
CA ALA A 68 17.19 -1.79 -5.78
C ALA A 68 17.25 -0.26 -5.90
N GLY A 69 16.14 0.40 -6.27
CA GLY A 69 15.99 1.85 -6.34
C GLY A 69 15.52 2.54 -5.05
N GLY A 70 15.27 1.76 -3.98
CA GLY A 70 14.67 2.25 -2.74
C GLY A 70 13.13 2.20 -2.74
N TYR A 71 12.53 2.22 -1.55
CA TYR A 71 11.09 2.02 -1.39
C TYR A 71 10.31 3.33 -1.52
N LYS A 72 9.32 3.39 -2.42
CA LYS A 72 8.51 4.57 -2.72
C LYS A 72 7.03 4.35 -2.42
N ILE A 73 6.45 5.33 -1.75
CA ILE A 73 5.04 5.39 -1.35
C ILE A 73 4.39 6.56 -2.06
N LEU A 74 3.29 6.33 -2.76
CA LEU A 74 2.44 7.40 -3.28
C LEU A 74 1.23 7.54 -2.36
N LEU A 75 1.01 8.74 -1.80
CA LEU A 75 -0.16 9.08 -1.00
C LEU A 75 -1.20 9.77 -1.87
N THR A 76 -2.47 9.38 -1.74
CA THR A 76 -3.60 10.03 -2.43
C THR A 76 -4.90 9.93 -1.61
N VAL A 77 -5.87 10.79 -1.92
CA VAL A 77 -7.25 10.61 -1.44
C VAL A 77 -7.95 9.54 -2.29
N ASP A 78 -7.95 9.75 -3.61
CA ASP A 78 -8.55 8.87 -4.61
C ASP A 78 -7.49 8.26 -5.52
N LEU A 79 -7.57 6.95 -5.76
CA LEU A 79 -6.78 6.27 -6.78
C LEU A 79 -7.51 6.32 -8.13
N THR A 80 -7.25 7.39 -8.89
CA THR A 80 -7.75 7.56 -10.27
C THR A 80 -6.79 6.96 -11.30
N GLU A 81 -7.21 6.83 -12.56
CA GLU A 81 -6.32 6.40 -13.67
C GLU A 81 -5.04 7.25 -13.76
N ASN A 82 -5.16 8.57 -13.62
CA ASN A 82 -4.01 9.48 -13.67
C ASN A 82 -3.06 9.27 -12.47
N VAL A 83 -3.60 8.98 -11.29
CA VAL A 83 -2.78 8.67 -10.09
C VAL A 83 -2.09 7.32 -10.25
N ALA A 84 -2.75 6.35 -10.89
CA ALA A 84 -2.11 5.08 -11.22
C ALA A 84 -0.99 5.26 -12.25
N ASP A 85 -1.18 6.12 -13.27
CA ASP A 85 -0.13 6.48 -14.22
C ASP A 85 1.06 7.15 -13.52
N GLU A 86 0.81 8.04 -12.56
CA GLU A 86 1.85 8.63 -11.73
C GLU A 86 2.60 7.56 -10.92
N ALA A 87 1.88 6.66 -10.25
CA ALA A 87 2.47 5.57 -9.46
C ALA A 87 3.40 4.70 -10.31
N VAL A 88 2.99 4.36 -11.53
CA VAL A 88 3.81 3.60 -12.49
C VAL A 88 5.02 4.42 -12.94
N ALA A 89 4.82 5.68 -13.33
CA ALA A 89 5.91 6.55 -13.77
C ALA A 89 6.98 6.78 -12.70
N THR A 90 6.58 6.85 -11.42
CA THR A 90 7.51 7.01 -10.30
C THR A 90 8.09 5.69 -9.79
N ASN A 91 7.64 4.55 -10.31
CA ASN A 91 7.94 3.21 -9.80
C ASN A 91 7.60 3.10 -8.30
N SER A 92 6.38 3.47 -7.92
CA SER A 92 5.89 3.37 -6.55
C SER A 92 5.63 1.91 -6.17
N ASN A 93 6.11 1.49 -5.01
CA ASN A 93 5.86 0.14 -4.50
C ASN A 93 4.45 0.00 -3.95
N VAL A 94 3.93 1.07 -3.36
CA VAL A 94 2.59 1.09 -2.77
C VAL A 94 1.93 2.44 -2.99
N VAL A 95 0.66 2.40 -3.34
CA VAL A 95 -0.25 3.53 -3.23
C VAL A 95 -1.02 3.41 -1.91
N ILE A 96 -0.98 4.44 -1.09
CA ILE A 96 -1.85 4.57 0.08
C ILE A 96 -2.96 5.55 -0.30
N ALA A 97 -4.16 5.01 -0.53
CA ALA A 97 -5.34 5.77 -0.95
C ALA A 97 -6.34 5.83 0.20
N TYR A 98 -6.75 7.03 0.61
CA TYR A 98 -7.74 7.20 1.68
C TYR A 98 -9.02 6.42 1.39
N HIS A 99 -9.64 6.63 0.23
CA HIS A 99 -10.82 5.86 -0.18
C HIS A 99 -10.43 4.44 -0.64
N PRO A 100 -11.15 3.39 -0.21
CA PRO A 100 -10.90 2.03 -0.64
C PRO A 100 -11.03 1.89 -2.14
N PHE A 101 -9.93 1.53 -2.81
CA PHE A 101 -9.96 1.35 -4.26
C PHE A 101 -10.90 0.22 -4.68
N ILE A 102 -11.08 -0.79 -3.84
CA ILE A 102 -12.12 -1.82 -3.99
C ILE A 102 -13.03 -1.66 -2.79
N LEU A 103 -14.24 -1.13 -2.94
CA LEU A 103 -15.22 -1.05 -1.85
C LEU A 103 -16.27 -2.15 -1.97
N GLY A 104 -16.86 -2.30 -3.16
CA GLY A 104 -17.71 -3.43 -3.51
C GLY A 104 -16.88 -4.56 -4.11
N GLY A 105 -17.09 -5.80 -3.67
CA GLY A 105 -16.38 -6.97 -4.19
C GLY A 105 -16.48 -7.10 -5.71
N LEU A 106 -15.32 -7.30 -6.36
CA LEU A 106 -15.24 -7.50 -7.81
C LEU A 106 -15.62 -8.94 -8.16
N LYS A 107 -16.54 -9.12 -9.11
CA LYS A 107 -16.92 -10.46 -9.63
C LYS A 107 -16.02 -10.93 -10.78
N SER A 108 -15.31 -10.00 -11.40
CA SER A 108 -14.37 -10.23 -12.50
C SER A 108 -13.34 -9.10 -12.54
N ILE A 109 -12.20 -9.34 -13.19
CA ILE A 109 -11.18 -8.32 -13.47
C ILE A 109 -10.88 -8.36 -14.96
N THR A 110 -11.27 -7.32 -15.68
CA THR A 110 -11.16 -7.22 -17.14
C THR A 110 -10.78 -5.80 -17.56
N PRO A 111 -10.11 -5.60 -18.70
CA PRO A 111 -9.67 -4.26 -19.13
C PRO A 111 -10.81 -3.38 -19.68
N GLN A 112 -12.05 -3.88 -19.72
CA GLN A 112 -13.22 -3.16 -20.22
C GLN A 112 -13.78 -2.16 -19.20
N ASP A 113 -13.55 -2.41 -17.91
CA ASP A 113 -13.89 -1.48 -16.83
C ASP A 113 -12.66 -0.66 -16.42
N SER A 114 -12.83 0.63 -16.17
CA SER A 114 -11.70 1.55 -15.91
C SER A 114 -10.99 1.26 -14.59
N GLN A 115 -11.73 0.92 -13.54
CA GLN A 115 -11.18 0.54 -12.23
C GLN A 115 -10.40 -0.78 -12.36
N GLN A 116 -10.95 -1.77 -13.04
CA GLN A 116 -10.29 -3.06 -13.26
C GLN A 116 -9.07 -2.95 -14.19
N LYS A 117 -9.13 -2.11 -15.24
CA LYS A 117 -7.98 -1.78 -16.08
C LYS A 117 -6.85 -1.14 -15.26
N THR A 118 -7.20 -0.24 -14.35
CA THR A 118 -6.25 0.38 -13.41
C THR A 118 -5.65 -0.67 -12.48
N LEU A 119 -6.47 -1.56 -11.93
CA LEU A 119 -6.03 -2.68 -11.10
C LEU A 119 -5.01 -3.57 -11.84
N ILE A 120 -5.33 -3.97 -13.07
CA ILE A 120 -4.44 -4.79 -13.92
C ILE A 120 -3.10 -4.08 -14.12
N LYS A 121 -3.12 -2.77 -14.45
CA LYS A 121 -1.92 -1.96 -14.65
C LYS A 121 -1.02 -1.95 -13.41
N LEU A 122 -1.58 -1.67 -12.23
CA LEU A 122 -0.82 -1.61 -10.98
C LEU A 122 -0.22 -2.96 -10.60
N ILE A 123 -0.98 -4.05 -10.76
CA ILE A 123 -0.49 -5.42 -10.53
C ILE A 123 0.69 -5.73 -11.46
N GLN A 124 0.57 -5.43 -12.75
CA GLN A 124 1.63 -5.67 -13.75
C GLN A 124 2.91 -4.86 -13.47
N CYS A 125 2.78 -3.72 -12.80
CA CYS A 125 3.88 -2.85 -12.40
C CYS A 125 4.39 -3.13 -10.96
N ASN A 126 3.91 -4.19 -10.30
CA ASN A 126 4.26 -4.54 -8.92
C ASN A 126 3.95 -3.43 -7.90
N THR A 127 2.87 -2.68 -8.12
CA THR A 127 2.41 -1.62 -7.23
C THR A 127 1.22 -2.10 -6.40
N SER A 128 1.43 -2.24 -5.09
CA SER A 128 0.38 -2.57 -4.12
C SER A 128 -0.53 -1.38 -3.83
N VAL A 129 -1.72 -1.64 -3.27
CA VAL A 129 -2.66 -0.60 -2.85
C VAL A 129 -3.16 -0.89 -1.43
N TYR A 130 -2.99 0.08 -0.54
CA TYR A 130 -3.48 0.04 0.83
C TYR A 130 -4.45 1.20 1.09
N SER A 131 -5.55 0.92 1.78
CA SER A 131 -6.56 1.92 2.12
C SER A 131 -6.87 1.89 3.62
N PRO A 132 -6.58 2.97 4.36
CA PRO A 132 -6.86 3.04 5.79
C PRO A 132 -8.27 3.58 6.14
N HIS A 133 -8.90 4.31 5.21
CA HIS A 133 -10.29 4.80 5.24
C HIS A 133 -10.86 5.10 6.64
N THR A 134 -11.90 4.39 7.07
CA THR A 134 -12.60 4.70 8.33
C THR A 134 -11.78 4.46 9.59
N ALA A 135 -10.68 3.70 9.51
CA ALA A 135 -9.73 3.61 10.62
C ALA A 135 -9.01 4.94 10.86
N VAL A 136 -8.76 5.73 9.79
CA VAL A 136 -8.22 7.09 9.91
C VAL A 136 -9.29 8.04 10.45
N ASP A 137 -10.55 7.88 10.05
CA ASP A 137 -11.64 8.73 10.55
C ASP A 137 -11.84 8.59 12.07
N SER A 138 -11.65 7.37 12.56
CA SER A 138 -11.91 7.00 13.96
C SER A 138 -10.69 7.13 14.87
N ALA A 139 -9.49 7.26 14.31
CA ALA A 139 -8.26 7.35 15.07
C ALA A 139 -8.05 8.75 15.65
N LYS A 140 -7.43 8.81 16.83
CA LYS A 140 -6.94 10.07 17.40
C LYS A 140 -5.79 10.61 16.54
N GLY A 141 -5.82 11.90 16.23
CA GLY A 141 -4.94 12.52 15.23
C GLY A 141 -5.30 12.14 13.80
N GLY A 142 -6.51 11.62 13.59
CA GLY A 142 -7.07 11.24 12.30
C GLY A 142 -7.70 12.42 11.56
N VAL A 143 -8.39 12.14 10.45
CA VAL A 143 -8.96 13.16 9.57
C VAL A 143 -9.92 14.11 10.30
N ASN A 144 -10.71 13.61 11.24
CA ASN A 144 -11.70 14.42 11.98
C ASN A 144 -11.09 15.37 13.04
N ASP A 145 -9.78 15.30 13.28
CA ASP A 145 -9.08 16.20 14.21
C ASP A 145 -8.41 17.40 13.50
N PHE A 146 -8.47 17.48 12.16
CA PHE A 146 -7.87 18.53 11.31
C PHE A 146 -8.91 19.27 10.46
#